data_AF-A0A6B3MTY7-F1
#
_entry.id   AF-A0A6B3MTY7-F1
#
_cell.length_a   1.000
_cell.length_b   1.000
_cell.length_c   1.000
_cell.angle_alpha   90.00
_cell.angle_beta   90.00
_cell.angle_gamma   90.00
#
_symmetry.space_group_name_H-M   'P 1'
#
loop_
_entity.id
_entity.type
_entity.pdbx_description
1 polymer ?
#
loop_
_entity_poly.entity_id
_entity_poly.type
_entity_poly.pdbx_seq_one_letter_code
_entity_poly.pdbx_strand_id
1 'polypeptide(L)' 'MNIIQVDALGRVLVVVYTWRGNQIRLISARKATRTERKQYLEG' A
#
# COMPACT_ATOMS: atom_id res chain seq x y z
N MET A 1 -0.43 -2.12 -9.95
CA MET A 1 -0.34 -3.06 -8.82
C MET A 1 -0.62 -2.33 -7.51
N ASN A 2 -0.98 -3.03 -6.43
CA ASN A 2 -0.99 -2.48 -5.08
C ASN A 2 0.01 -3.21 -4.17
N ILE A 3 0.47 -2.53 -3.13
CA ILE A 3 1.27 -3.10 -2.04
C ILE A 3 0.75 -2.56 -0.71
N ILE A 4 0.96 -3.32 0.37
CA ILE A 4 0.64 -2.92 1.75
C ILE A 4 1.95 -2.73 2.50
N GLN A 5 2.10 -1.60 3.18
CA GLN A 5 3.34 -1.26 3.89
C GLN A 5 3.05 -0.46 5.16
N VAL A 6 3.99 -0.47 6.10
CA VAL A 6 3.94 0.35 7.33
C VAL A 6 4.72 1.65 7.12
N ASP A 7 4.12 2.79 7.47
CA ASP A 7 4.81 4.08 7.47
C ASP A 7 5.71 4.26 8.72
N ALA A 8 6.48 5.35 8.75
CA ALA A 8 7.39 5.64 9.87
C ALA A 8 6.68 5.84 11.23
N LEU A 9 5.35 5.99 11.23
CA LEU A 9 4.53 6.17 12.43
C LEU A 9 3.77 4.88 12.81
N GLY A 10 4.12 3.74 12.20
CA GLY A 10 3.49 2.45 12.49
C GLY A 10 2.11 2.27 11.86
N ARG A 11 1.72 3.09 10.89
CA ARG A 11 0.40 3.00 10.25
C ARG A 11 0.47 2.16 8.98
N VAL A 12 -0.46 1.23 8.84
CA VAL A 12 -0.59 0.43 7.62
C VAL A 12 -1.22 1.27 6.50
N LEU A 13 -0.52 1.32 5.37
CA LEU A 13 -0.93 2.00 4.14
C LEU A 13 -1.13 1.00 3.01
N VAL A 14 -2.10 1.28 2.16
CA VAL A 14 -2.22 0.65 0.83
C VAL A 14 -1.69 1.66 -0.18
N VAL A 15 -0.74 1.20 -1.00
CA VAL A 15 -0.10 1.99 -2.05
C VAL A 15 -0.47 1.39 -3.39
N VAL A 16 -1.13 2.17 -4.24
CA VAL A 16 -1.47 1.79 -5.61
C VAL A 16 -0.53 2.53 -6.55
N TYR A 17 0.16 1.78 -7.39
CA TYR A 17 1.09 2.34 -8.37
C TYR A 17 1.01 1.59 -9.69
N THR A 18 1.59 2.19 -10.71
CA THR A 18 1.84 1.52 -11.98
C THR A 18 3.27 1.77 -12.43
N TRP A 19 3.74 0.93 -13.34
CA TRP A 19 4.99 1.16 -14.06
C TRP A 19 4.70 2.00 -15.31
N ARG A 20 5.54 3.00 -15.56
CA ARG A 20 5.57 3.74 -16.82
C ARG A 20 6.99 3.68 -17.37
N GLY A 21 7.23 2.72 -18.26
CA GLY A 21 8.60 2.36 -18.65
C GLY A 21 9.38 1.93 -17.41
N ASN A 22 10.50 2.62 -17.13
CA ASN A 22 11.38 2.31 -16.01
C ASN A 22 11.12 3.14 -14.73
N GLN A 23 9.98 3.82 -14.66
CA GLN A 23 9.61 4.67 -13.52
C GLN A 23 8.33 4.19 -12.85
N ILE A 24 8.30 4.29 -11.52
CA ILE A 24 7.08 4.08 -10.74
C ILE A 24 6.24 5.35 -10.77
N ARG A 25 4.99 5.23 -11.22
CA ARG A 25 3.98 6.27 -11.05
C ARG A 25 3.08 5.90 -9.89
N LEU A 26 3.19 6.64 -8.79
CA LEU A 26 2.25 6.54 -7.69
C LEU A 26 0.86 7.05 -8.15
N ILE A 27 -0.18 6.26 -7.89
CA ILE A 27 -1.57 6.61 -8.20
C ILE A 27 -2.29 7.02 -6.91
N SER A 28 -2.08 6.27 -5.83
CA SER A 28 -2.69 6.54 -4.52
C SER A 28 -1.86 5.99 -3.37
N ALA A 29 -1.83 6.70 -2.26
CA ALA A 29 -1.39 6.19 -0.97
C ALA A 29 -2.44 6.57 0.07
N ARG A 30 -3.02 5.58 0.73
CA ARG A 30 -4.05 5.80 1.75
C ARG A 30 -3.87 4.87 2.93
N LYS A 31 -4.47 5.23 4.07
CA LYS A 31 -4.60 4.31 5.21
C LYS A 31 -5.32 3.03 4.77
N ALA A 32 -4.79 1.89 5.19
CA ALA A 32 -5.47 0.62 5.03
C ALA A 32 -6.74 0.59 5.89
N THR A 33 -7.81 0.07 5.30
CA THR A 33 -9.06 -0.23 6.00
C THR A 33 -8.85 -1.36 7.01
N ARG A 34 -9.79 -1.56 7.94
CA ARG A 34 -9.69 -2.66 8.92
C ARG A 34 -9.57 -4.04 8.25
N THR A 35 -10.29 -4.26 7.16
CA THR A 35 -10.25 -5.53 6.42
C THR A 35 -8.89 -5.74 5.75
N GLU A 36 -8.35 -4.74 5.06
CA GLU A 36 -7.04 -4.84 4.40
C GLU A 36 -5.90 -5.05 5.41
N ARG A 37 -6.00 -4.44 6.60
CA ARG A 37 -5.05 -4.69 7.69
C ARG A 37 -5.06 -6.14 8.16
N LYS A 38 -6.24 -6.75 8.28
CA LYS A 38 -6.35 -8.16 8.67
C LYS A 38 -5.72 -9.08 7.63
N GLN A 39 -6.03 -8.86 6.35
CA GLN A 39 -5.45 -9.63 5.25
C GLN A 39 -3.91 -9.57 5.22
N TYR A 40 -3.31 -8.44 5.58
CA TYR A 40 -1.85 -8.32 5.70
C TYR A 40 -1.27 -9.05 6.92
N LEU A 41 -1.99 -9.11 8.04
CA LEU A 41 -1.52 -9.76 9.26
C LEU A 41 -1.74 -11.28 9.29
N GLU A 42 -2.65 -11.78 8.45
CA GLU A 42 -3.01 -13.19 8.35
C GLU A 42 -2.21 -13.94 7.27
N GLY A 43 -1.44 -13.23 6.43
CA GLY A 43 -0.50 -13.78 5.45
C GLY A 43 0.95 -13.56 5.85
#